data_AF-A0A7S3KTE6-F1
#
_entry.id   AF-A0A7S3KTE6-F1
#
_cell.length_a   1.000
_cell.length_b   1.000
_cell.length_c   1.000
_cell.angle_alpha   90.00
_cell.angle_beta   90.00
_cell.angle_gamma   90.00
#
_symmetry.space_group_name_H-M   'P 1'
#
loop_
_entity.id
_entity.type
_entity.pdbx_description
1 polymer ?
#
loop_
_entity_poly.entity_id
_entity_poly.type
_entity_poly.pdbx_seq_one_letter_code
_entity_poly.pdbx_strand_id
1 'polypeptide(L)'
;VKTININMGKARKTKKKAEEDKQENDGEDVDSEEDDTQYVDLDVALLLPTDEEELVPSMKVPIIQNGDVDFPLLMTKLKCLGYPLESSFAFYFSTDLQLYVSCGHDPLPKFYYIPKTEYEESKTLKLKFKTGLRSEYC
;
A
#
# COMPACT_ATOMS: atom_id res chain seq x y z
N VAL A 1 -36.14 38.41 3.65
CA VAL A 1 -37.39 37.74 3.20
C VAL A 1 -37.15 37.13 1.83
N LYS A 2 -37.06 35.80 1.74
CA LYS A 2 -37.45 35.02 0.54
C LYS A 2 -37.57 33.56 0.92
N THR A 3 -38.76 33.06 0.68
CA THR A 3 -39.38 31.82 1.14
C THR A 3 -38.98 30.67 0.23
N ILE A 4 -38.69 29.49 0.77
CA ILE A 4 -38.55 28.25 0.00
C ILE A 4 -39.79 27.39 0.29
N ASN A 5 -40.56 27.10 -0.76
CA ASN A 5 -41.78 26.33 -0.73
C ASN A 5 -41.48 24.82 -0.70
N ILE A 6 -42.17 24.13 0.20
CA ILE A 6 -42.32 22.68 0.29
C ILE A 6 -43.47 22.26 -0.62
N ASN A 7 -43.35 21.13 -1.35
CA ASN A 7 -44.56 20.46 -1.82
C ASN A 7 -44.44 18.93 -1.76
N MET A 8 -45.44 18.33 -1.10
CA MET A 8 -45.71 16.91 -0.96
C MET A 8 -46.37 16.34 -2.23
N GLY A 9 -46.05 15.11 -2.59
CA GLY A 9 -46.74 14.34 -3.62
C GLY A 9 -46.84 12.86 -3.25
N LYS A 10 -48.07 12.32 -3.27
CA LYS A 10 -48.56 11.12 -2.58
C LYS A 10 -48.15 9.78 -3.18
N ALA A 11 -48.18 8.77 -2.30
CA ALA A 11 -48.13 7.33 -2.54
C ALA A 11 -49.28 6.76 -3.38
N ARG A 12 -49.04 5.61 -4.03
CA ARG A 12 -50.02 4.52 -4.24
C ARG A 12 -49.33 3.16 -4.45
N LYS A 13 -49.84 2.16 -3.72
CA LYS A 13 -49.57 0.70 -3.79
C LYS A 13 -50.10 0.13 -5.14
N THR A 14 -49.80 -1.06 -5.65
CA THR A 14 -49.97 -2.41 -5.03
C THR A 14 -49.50 -3.55 -5.98
N LYS A 15 -48.85 -4.58 -5.39
CA LYS A 15 -49.04 -6.05 -5.51
C LYS A 15 -48.75 -6.87 -6.80
N LYS A 16 -48.11 -8.03 -6.49
CA LYS A 16 -48.19 -9.41 -7.07
C LYS A 16 -47.36 -9.67 -8.34
N LYS A 17 -46.66 -10.80 -8.55
CA LYS A 17 -46.63 -12.14 -7.93
C LYS A 17 -45.33 -12.87 -8.41
N ALA A 18 -44.91 -13.86 -7.63
CA ALA A 18 -43.74 -14.76 -7.77
C ALA A 18 -43.70 -15.65 -9.03
N GLU A 19 -42.48 -16.04 -9.44
CA GLU A 19 -41.97 -17.39 -9.79
C GLU A 19 -40.50 -17.20 -10.24
N GLU A 20 -39.50 -17.54 -9.42
CA GLU A 20 -38.76 -18.82 -9.47
C GLU A 20 -38.33 -19.24 -10.88
N ASP A 21 -37.09 -18.91 -11.24
CA ASP A 21 -36.20 -19.85 -11.93
C ASP A 21 -34.76 -19.57 -11.49
N LYS A 22 -34.15 -20.62 -10.89
CA LYS A 22 -32.73 -20.69 -10.59
C LYS A 22 -32.01 -21.04 -11.89
N GLN A 23 -31.13 -20.16 -12.34
CA GLN A 23 -29.95 -20.57 -13.08
C GLN A 23 -28.73 -20.00 -12.36
N GLU A 24 -27.99 -20.92 -11.73
CA GLU A 24 -26.57 -20.76 -11.42
C GLU A 24 -25.87 -20.30 -12.70
N ASN A 25 -25.27 -19.12 -12.65
CA ASN A 25 -24.26 -18.73 -13.60
C ASN A 25 -23.08 -18.21 -12.78
N ASP A 26 -22.16 -19.14 -12.54
CA ASP A 26 -20.80 -18.86 -12.11
C ASP A 26 -20.16 -17.96 -13.16
N GLY A 27 -19.99 -16.71 -12.78
CA GLY A 27 -19.40 -15.66 -13.59
C GLY A 27 -18.99 -14.54 -12.68
N GLU A 28 -18.10 -14.85 -11.72
CA GLU A 28 -17.25 -13.82 -11.15
C GLU A 28 -16.35 -13.33 -12.29
N ASP A 29 -16.84 -12.32 -13.01
CA ASP A 29 -16.03 -11.44 -13.83
C ASP A 29 -15.01 -10.79 -12.90
N VAL A 30 -13.87 -11.48 -12.75
CA VAL A 30 -12.66 -10.90 -12.19
C VAL A 30 -12.25 -9.84 -13.20
N ASP A 31 -12.67 -8.60 -12.97
CA ASP A 31 -12.07 -7.42 -13.54
C ASP A 31 -10.57 -7.53 -13.23
N SER A 32 -9.83 -8.04 -14.21
CA SER A 32 -8.39 -7.96 -14.25
C SER A 32 -8.07 -6.49 -14.48
N GLU A 33 -8.10 -5.71 -13.40
CA GLU A 33 -7.49 -4.39 -13.36
C GLU A 33 -6.04 -4.59 -13.83
N GLU A 34 -5.75 -4.12 -15.04
CA GLU A 34 -4.41 -4.15 -15.61
C GLU A 34 -3.51 -3.36 -14.65
N ASP A 35 -2.73 -4.10 -13.86
CA ASP A 35 -1.83 -3.52 -12.86
C ASP A 35 -0.69 -2.83 -13.60
N ASP A 36 -0.90 -1.55 -13.92
CA ASP A 36 0.06 -0.60 -14.49
C ASP A 36 1.20 -0.28 -13.49
N THR A 37 1.67 -1.27 -12.74
CA THR A 37 2.82 -1.12 -11.85
C THR A 37 4.06 -0.84 -12.69
N GLN A 38 4.61 0.35 -12.52
CA GLN A 38 5.87 0.76 -13.13
C GLN A 38 7.03 0.42 -12.20
N TYR A 39 8.24 0.37 -12.76
CA TYR A 39 9.46 0.05 -12.02
C TYR A 39 10.57 1.02 -12.34
N VAL A 40 11.42 1.27 -11.34
CA VAL A 40 12.68 1.99 -11.46
C VAL A 40 13.79 1.17 -10.84
N ASP A 41 14.97 1.16 -11.47
CA ASP A 41 16.16 0.53 -10.90
C ASP A 41 16.81 1.49 -9.90
N LEU A 42 16.89 1.06 -8.64
CA LEU A 42 17.50 1.82 -7.54
C LEU A 42 18.40 0.94 -6.70
N ASP A 43 19.41 1.54 -6.10
CA ASP A 43 20.15 0.89 -5.02
C ASP A 43 19.31 0.99 -3.74
N VAL A 44 19.07 -0.13 -3.05
CA VAL A 44 18.28 -0.16 -1.83
C VAL A 44 19.20 -0.50 -0.66
N ALA A 45 19.44 0.47 0.21
CA ALA A 45 20.20 0.27 1.43
C ALA A 45 19.26 -0.12 2.57
N LEU A 46 19.45 -1.29 3.14
CA LEU A 46 18.64 -1.88 4.18
C LEU A 46 19.42 -1.87 5.49
N LEU A 47 18.82 -1.36 6.56
CA LEU A 47 19.22 -1.65 7.94
C LEU A 47 18.19 -2.61 8.53
N LEU A 48 18.57 -3.89 8.66
CA LEU A 48 17.69 -4.98 9.05
C LEU A 48 17.38 -4.95 10.56
N PRO A 49 16.33 -5.68 11.01
CA PRO A 49 16.01 -5.77 12.44
C PRO A 49 17.13 -6.37 13.30
N THR A 50 18.08 -7.09 12.68
CA THR A 50 19.29 -7.65 13.29
C THR A 50 20.43 -6.63 13.46
N ASP A 51 20.18 -5.36 13.13
CA ASP A 51 21.18 -4.29 13.02
C ASP A 51 22.27 -4.55 11.94
N GLU A 52 22.02 -5.48 11.03
CA GLU A 52 22.86 -5.73 9.86
C GLU A 52 22.53 -4.72 8.74
N GLU A 53 23.56 -4.22 8.08
CA GLU A 53 23.45 -3.33 6.94
C GLU A 53 23.71 -4.09 5.63
N GLU A 54 22.83 -3.91 4.65
CA GLU A 54 22.94 -4.54 3.34
C GLU A 54 22.61 -3.54 2.23
N LEU A 55 23.34 -3.62 1.12
CA LEU A 55 23.04 -2.84 -0.08
C LEU A 55 22.60 -3.79 -1.19
N VAL A 56 21.38 -3.60 -1.68
CA VAL A 56 20.81 -4.32 -2.82
C VAL A 56 20.95 -3.46 -4.07
N PRO A 57 21.94 -3.69 -4.93
CA PRO A 57 22.17 -2.83 -6.08
C PRO A 57 21.12 -3.05 -7.18
N SER A 58 20.72 -1.96 -7.85
CA SER A 58 19.86 -1.99 -9.05
C SER A 58 18.59 -2.85 -8.90
N MET A 59 17.93 -2.75 -7.76
CA MET A 59 16.66 -3.43 -7.49
C MET A 59 15.53 -2.76 -8.27
N LYS A 60 14.65 -3.56 -8.86
CA LYS A 60 13.41 -3.10 -9.50
C LYS A 60 12.37 -2.69 -8.46
N VAL A 61 12.40 -1.42 -8.07
CA VAL A 61 11.51 -0.82 -7.08
C VAL A 61 10.18 -0.44 -7.75
N PRO A 62 9.02 -0.89 -7.21
CA PRO A 62 7.71 -0.53 -7.74
C PRO A 62 7.40 0.94 -7.48
N ILE A 63 6.88 1.63 -8.49
CA ILE A 63 6.45 3.02 -8.41
C ILE A 63 5.04 3.18 -8.97
N ILE A 64 4.32 4.16 -8.45
CA ILE A 64 3.02 4.58 -8.98
C ILE A 64 3.20 5.68 -10.03
N GLN A 65 2.12 6.11 -10.69
CA GLN A 65 2.16 7.03 -11.85
C GLN A 65 2.87 8.38 -11.58
N ASN A 66 2.89 8.87 -10.34
CA ASN A 66 3.59 10.11 -9.98
C ASN A 66 5.10 9.91 -9.71
N GLY A 67 5.59 8.67 -9.78
CA GLY A 67 6.95 8.27 -9.47
C GLY A 67 7.23 8.05 -7.98
N ASP A 68 6.24 8.10 -7.10
CA ASP A 68 6.43 7.70 -5.72
C ASP A 68 6.53 6.17 -5.62
N VAL A 69 7.31 5.68 -4.67
CA VAL A 69 7.49 4.24 -4.46
C VAL A 69 6.25 3.67 -3.78
N ASP A 70 5.72 2.58 -4.33
CA ASP A 70 4.71 1.76 -3.66
C ASP A 70 5.40 0.95 -2.55
N PHE A 71 5.36 1.47 -1.32
CA PHE A 71 6.13 0.88 -0.23
C PHE A 71 5.59 -0.50 0.22
N PRO A 72 4.27 -0.74 0.33
CA PRO A 72 3.72 -2.07 0.58
C PRO A 72 4.16 -3.11 -0.46
N LEU A 73 4.18 -2.75 -1.74
CA LEU A 73 4.61 -3.67 -2.79
C LEU A 73 6.13 -3.92 -2.71
N LEU A 74 6.92 -2.88 -2.45
CA LEU A 74 8.37 -3.03 -2.21
C LEU A 74 8.66 -3.93 -1.00
N MET A 75 7.94 -3.74 0.10
CA MET A 75 8.05 -4.59 1.30
C MET A 75 7.76 -6.05 0.97
N THR A 76 6.71 -6.31 0.19
CA THR A 76 6.35 -7.66 -0.25
C THR A 76 7.48 -8.28 -1.07
N LYS A 77 8.08 -7.53 -1.99
CA LYS A 77 9.23 -7.99 -2.77
C LYS A 77 10.45 -8.30 -1.90
N LEU A 78 10.79 -7.44 -0.92
CA LEU A 78 11.90 -7.69 -0.01
C LEU A 78 11.69 -8.97 0.80
N LYS A 79 10.48 -9.21 1.31
CA LYS A 79 10.15 -10.48 1.98
C LYS A 79 10.29 -11.69 1.04
N CYS A 80 9.85 -11.56 -0.22
CA CYS A 80 10.05 -12.62 -1.23
C CYS A 80 11.52 -12.89 -1.57
N LEU A 81 12.42 -11.93 -1.35
CA LEU A 81 13.87 -12.11 -1.47
C LEU A 81 14.49 -12.82 -0.25
N GLY A 82 13.71 -13.06 0.81
CA GLY A 82 14.14 -13.76 2.02
C GLY A 82 14.56 -12.86 3.17
N TYR A 83 14.35 -11.54 3.08
CA TYR A 83 14.63 -10.63 4.20
C TYR A 83 13.61 -10.86 5.34
N PRO A 84 14.06 -10.99 6.60
CA PRO A 84 13.20 -11.29 7.75
C PRO A 84 12.48 -10.03 8.24
N LEU A 85 11.54 -9.51 7.45
CA LEU A 85 10.85 -8.25 7.71
C LEU A 85 9.47 -8.44 8.35
N GLU A 86 9.07 -9.68 8.64
CA GLU A 86 7.78 -10.00 9.26
C GLU A 86 7.64 -9.34 10.63
N SER A 87 6.50 -8.69 10.87
CA SER A 87 6.23 -7.98 12.14
C SER A 87 7.30 -6.93 12.49
N SER A 88 7.96 -6.36 11.48
CA SER A 88 8.91 -5.27 11.67
C SER A 88 8.23 -3.90 11.55
N PHE A 89 8.75 -2.92 12.28
CA PHE A 89 8.49 -1.52 12.02
C PHE A 89 9.35 -1.05 10.87
N ALA A 90 8.74 -0.41 9.90
CA ALA A 90 9.41 0.08 8.69
C ALA A 90 9.63 1.59 8.75
N PHE A 91 10.79 2.02 8.27
CA PHE A 91 11.16 3.42 8.20
C PHE A 91 11.88 3.69 6.87
N TYR A 92 11.67 4.86 6.28
CA TYR A 92 12.54 5.37 5.20
C TYR A 92 13.35 6.57 5.70
N PHE A 93 14.53 6.79 5.15
CA PHE A 93 15.31 7.99 5.46
C PHE A 93 14.83 9.16 4.60
N SER A 94 14.40 10.24 5.23
CA SER A 94 14.09 11.49 4.53
C SER A 94 15.36 12.34 4.38
N THR A 95 15.74 12.64 3.13
CA THR A 95 16.89 13.49 2.81
C THR A 95 16.64 14.94 3.20
N ASP A 96 15.40 15.43 3.06
CA ASP A 96 15.02 16.79 3.44
C ASP A 96 15.12 17.01 4.96
N LEU A 97 14.65 16.02 5.74
CA LEU A 97 14.62 16.11 7.21
C LEU A 97 15.86 15.54 7.89
N GLN A 98 16.72 14.84 7.14
CA GLN A 98 17.91 14.15 7.64
C GLN A 98 17.60 13.15 8.78
N LEU A 99 16.47 12.45 8.69
CA LEU A 99 16.01 11.50 9.72
C LEU A 99 15.19 10.34 9.14
N TYR A 100 14.99 9.29 9.94
CA TYR A 100 14.11 8.17 9.58
C TYR A 100 12.65 8.47 9.92
N VAL A 101 11.78 8.42 8.91
CA VAL A 101 10.33 8.61 9.02
C VAL A 101 9.66 7.24 9.19
N SER A 102 8.79 7.12 10.19
CA SER A 102 8.06 5.89 10.48
C SER A 102 6.92 5.65 9.49
N CYS A 103 6.87 4.44 8.93
CA CYS A 103 5.85 4.01 7.99
C CYS A 103 4.80 3.09 8.59
N GLY A 104 5.04 2.63 9.82
CA GLY A 104 4.16 1.73 10.54
C GLY A 104 4.77 0.33 10.66
N HIS A 105 3.90 -0.64 10.90
CA HIS A 105 4.26 -2.02 11.21
C HIS A 105 3.79 -2.93 10.07
N ASP A 106 4.58 -3.94 9.70
CA ASP A 106 4.19 -4.95 8.71
C ASP A 106 2.96 -5.76 9.19
N PRO A 107 1.91 -5.93 8.38
CA PRO A 107 1.74 -5.45 7.00
C PRO A 107 1.46 -3.95 6.91
N LEU A 108 2.13 -3.27 5.97
CA LEU A 108 1.91 -1.85 5.72
C LEU A 108 0.52 -1.56 5.12
N PRO A 109 -0.10 -0.41 5.44
CA PRO A 109 -1.33 0.02 4.77
C PRO A 109 -1.12 0.20 3.26
N LYS A 110 -2.11 -0.18 2.44
CA LYS A 110 -2.04 -0.17 0.97
C LYS A 110 -1.66 1.18 0.33
N PHE A 111 -1.92 2.28 1.01
CA PHE A 111 -1.76 3.64 0.47
C PHE A 111 -0.55 4.37 1.07
N TYR A 112 0.52 3.62 1.38
CA TYR A 112 1.74 4.21 1.91
C TYR A 112 2.79 4.34 0.80
N TYR A 113 3.23 5.56 0.53
CA TYR A 113 4.14 5.87 -0.57
C TYR A 113 5.37 6.61 -0.06
N ILE A 114 6.53 6.35 -0.68
CA ILE A 114 7.75 7.12 -0.41
C ILE A 114 7.92 8.14 -1.54
N PRO A 115 8.00 9.45 -1.23
CA PRO A 115 8.11 10.48 -2.24
C PRO A 115 9.31 10.29 -3.17
N LYS A 116 9.12 10.55 -4.46
CA LYS A 116 10.18 10.49 -5.48
C LYS A 116 11.44 11.27 -5.11
N THR A 117 11.26 12.42 -4.44
CA THR A 117 12.34 13.32 -4.00
C THR A 117 13.34 12.65 -3.07
N GLU A 118 12.94 11.58 -2.36
CA GLU A 118 13.79 10.90 -1.39
C GLU A 118 14.91 10.05 -2.04
N TYR A 119 14.78 9.73 -3.33
CA TYR A 119 15.74 8.87 -4.03
C TYR A 119 16.12 9.36 -5.43
N GLU A 120 15.46 10.39 -5.96
CA GLU A 120 15.69 10.84 -7.34
C GLU A 120 17.13 11.33 -7.57
N GLU A 121 17.70 12.06 -6.62
CA GLU A 121 19.06 12.61 -6.71
C GLU A 121 20.13 11.56 -6.40
N SER A 122 19.95 10.82 -5.31
CA SER A 122 20.94 9.84 -4.81
C SER A 122 20.93 8.52 -5.59
N LYS A 123 19.83 8.22 -6.30
CA LYS A 123 19.50 6.90 -6.86
C LYS A 123 19.55 5.77 -5.81
N THR A 124 19.48 6.13 -4.53
CA THR A 124 19.59 5.21 -3.41
C THR A 124 18.42 5.41 -2.46
N LEU A 125 17.64 4.36 -2.23
CA LEU A 125 16.57 4.33 -1.25
C LEU A 125 17.08 3.72 0.06
N LYS A 126 17.06 4.47 1.16
CA LYS A 126 17.51 3.98 2.47
C LYS A 126 16.32 3.61 3.33
N LEU A 127 16.27 2.34 3.73
CA LEU A 127 15.22 1.77 4.55
C LEU A 127 15.81 1.23 5.85
N LYS A 128 15.04 1.35 6.92
CA LYS A 128 15.38 0.78 8.22
C LYS A 128 14.20 -0.03 8.72
N PHE A 129 14.51 -1.16 9.32
CA PHE A 129 13.55 -2.05 9.94
C PHE A 129 13.93 -2.28 11.38
N LYS A 130 12.93 -2.37 12.26
CA LYS A 130 13.12 -2.71 13.67
C LYS A 130 12.14 -3.78 14.09
N THR A 131 12.58 -4.72 14.92
CA THR A 131 11.71 -5.75 15.47
C THR A 131 10.55 -5.11 16.22
N GLY A 132 9.33 -5.57 15.95
CA GLY A 132 8.17 -5.22 16.76
C GLY A 132 8.34 -5.70 18.20
N LEU A 133 7.88 -4.93 19.19
CA LEU A 133 7.78 -5.43 20.55
C LEU A 133 6.70 -6.53 20.57
N ARG A 134 7.11 -7.79 20.40
CA ARG A 134 6.29 -8.91 20.85
C ARG A 134 6.22 -8.79 22.36
N SER A 135 5.04 -8.50 22.89
CA SER A 135 4.80 -8.67 24.32
C SER A 135 4.99 -10.15 24.61
N GLU A 136 6.12 -10.53 25.20
CA GLU A 136 6.36 -11.89 25.70
C GLU A 136 5.50 -12.21 26.95
N TYR A 137 4.43 -11.45 27.17
CA TYR A 137 3.56 -11.49 28.35
C TYR A 137 2.06 -11.64 28.00
N CYS A 138 1.73 -12.33 26.90
CA CYS A 138 0.35 -12.74 26.63
C CYS A 138 0.17 -14.24 26.87
#